data_AF-A0A0Q9X7U0-F1
#
_entry.id   AF-A0A0Q9X7U0-F1
#
_cell.length_a   1.000
_cell.length_b   1.000
_cell.length_c   1.000
_cell.angle_alpha   90.00
_cell.angle_beta   90.00
_cell.angle_gamma   90.00
#
_symmetry.space_group_name_H-M   'P 1'
#
loop_
_entity.id
_entity.type
_entity.pdbx_description
1 polymer ?
#
loop_
_entity_poly.entity_id
_entity_poly.type
_entity_poly.pdbx_seq_one_letter_code
_entity_poly.pdbx_strand_id
1 'polypeptide(L)'
;MLWHQILLALGSFLTAVQCFQLNLTQFYEMPQLYDLDDYDRCMQEFDQETSTYCFVRAEVQPNETVVAWQAIAEISRFDRHHFDHRQLYFGLCLRECEASLAQLDANELKALQAGLLTDNQKVNVYLDLFAMEADNRERHQRLTNICLNWRLQQRGYGLQAKSVVEYCDEAGKSVEDDAWNFTFYTIICALLILACLGSLVDLHLKYRRHDKMLKERDHYKTPPKSRAQQLLLTFSVARNWYRLNQEPSGKIGRELRFLDCFKFFAMFMVIFAHTNWVIYESAISNPQDPERLLHTAAGTLLVSGSLITVTFFVISGLLLTINWLAVVRSMQSKSKEVWSFGQYFLLFVKFNVFRYIRLTVPYAFVLLVSGVYFDNAGGPLWRHIYEREQLSCRRNWWVNLLYINNFVHTDERCLLQGWYLAADTHSFVLSLVVLMLGHRFAQWSKHLYSGVLAVFMILPAVITYVADYYPIFIPSPQTQKDSFIGDRQFTEFYTSSHMNFGAYFCGVLAALVYDELSSRQYKLRELRSFQIFWFSLIPA
;
A
#
# COMPACT_ATOMS: atom_id res chain seq x y z
N MET A 1 -22.41 -28.17 27.18
CA MET A 1 -21.37 -29.18 27.50
C MET A 1 -20.48 -29.49 26.31
N LEU A 2 -21.00 -29.83 25.12
CA LEU A 2 -20.18 -30.11 23.92
C LEU A 2 -19.26 -28.93 23.51
N TRP A 3 -19.75 -27.69 23.58
CA TRP A 3 -19.00 -26.47 23.27
C TRP A 3 -17.79 -26.21 24.17
N HIS A 4 -17.88 -26.58 25.45
CA HIS A 4 -16.78 -26.39 26.40
C HIS A 4 -15.65 -27.40 26.13
N GLN A 5 -15.99 -28.61 25.69
CA GLN A 5 -15.01 -29.62 25.29
C GLN A 5 -14.35 -29.31 23.94
N ILE A 6 -15.07 -28.68 23.00
CA ILE A 6 -14.49 -28.21 21.73
C ILE A 6 -13.54 -27.02 21.95
N LEU A 7 -13.92 -26.06 22.81
CA LEU A 7 -13.04 -24.95 23.19
C LEU A 7 -11.79 -25.41 23.95
N LEU A 8 -11.91 -26.41 24.83
CA LEU A 8 -10.75 -27.01 25.49
C LEU A 8 -9.89 -27.82 24.52
N ALA A 9 -10.47 -28.48 23.51
CA ALA A 9 -9.75 -29.21 22.47
C ALA A 9 -9.01 -28.27 21.49
N LEU A 10 -9.61 -27.13 21.13
CA LEU A 10 -8.95 -26.08 20.33
C LEU A 10 -7.87 -25.34 21.13
N GLY A 11 -8.12 -25.06 22.42
CA GLY A 11 -7.14 -24.47 23.32
C GLY A 11 -5.94 -25.37 23.58
N SER A 12 -6.12 -26.69 23.58
CA SER A 12 -5.01 -27.66 23.75
C SER A 12 -4.25 -27.95 22.45
N PHE A 13 -4.87 -27.77 21.27
CA PHE A 13 -4.15 -27.81 19.98
C PHE A 13 -3.22 -26.60 19.78
N LEU A 14 -3.58 -25.43 20.32
CA LEU A 14 -2.74 -24.22 20.25
C LEU A 14 -1.51 -24.28 21.18
N THR A 15 -1.54 -25.10 22.24
CA THR A 15 -0.41 -25.24 23.18
C THR A 15 0.67 -26.23 22.73
N ALA A 16 0.45 -26.97 21.62
CA ALA A 16 1.37 -28.00 21.14
C ALA A 16 2.20 -27.58 19.93
N VAL A 17 2.20 -26.29 19.54
CA VAL A 17 3.14 -25.78 18.55
C VAL A 17 4.41 -25.38 19.30
N GLN A 18 5.42 -26.24 19.21
CA GLN A 18 6.77 -25.90 19.61
C GLN A 18 7.19 -24.67 18.77
N CYS A 19 7.19 -23.49 19.41
CA CYS A 19 7.62 -22.27 18.77
C CYS A 19 9.05 -22.48 18.28
N PHE A 20 9.31 -22.24 16.99
CA PHE A 20 10.66 -22.32 16.44
C PHE A 20 11.59 -21.45 17.30
N GLN A 21 12.60 -22.07 17.92
CA GLN A 21 13.61 -21.34 18.67
C GLN A 21 14.77 -21.02 17.75
N LEU A 22 14.81 -19.77 17.26
CA LEU A 22 15.97 -19.23 16.58
C LEU A 22 17.20 -19.35 17.50
N ASN A 23 18.22 -20.08 17.05
CA ASN A 23 19.47 -20.23 17.78
C ASN A 23 20.24 -18.90 17.78
N LEU A 24 20.15 -18.15 18.89
CA LEU A 24 20.76 -16.83 19.00
C LEU A 24 22.28 -16.86 18.88
N THR A 25 22.95 -17.91 19.37
CA THR A 25 24.41 -17.97 19.30
C THR A 25 24.86 -18.02 17.85
N GLN A 26 24.20 -18.83 17.03
CA GLN A 26 24.42 -18.88 15.59
C GLN A 26 24.03 -17.57 14.90
N PHE A 27 22.97 -16.90 15.35
CA PHE A 27 22.56 -15.62 14.77
C PHE A 27 23.63 -14.53 14.93
N TYR A 28 24.31 -14.48 16.09
CA TYR A 28 25.36 -13.51 16.36
C TYR A 28 26.69 -13.78 15.64
N GLU A 29 26.85 -14.95 15.01
CA GLU A 29 27.98 -15.22 14.09
C GLU A 29 27.86 -14.43 12.77
N MET A 30 26.65 -13.94 12.45
CA MET A 30 26.40 -13.16 11.23
C MET A 30 26.68 -11.67 11.44
N PRO A 31 27.10 -10.95 10.38
CA PRO A 31 27.11 -9.49 10.40
C PRO A 31 25.68 -8.93 10.52
N GLN A 32 25.57 -7.72 11.08
CA GLN A 32 24.31 -7.00 11.13
C GLN A 32 23.81 -6.67 9.72
N LEU A 33 22.49 -6.72 9.50
CA LEU A 33 21.89 -6.37 8.21
C LEU A 33 22.17 -4.93 7.78
N TYR A 34 22.25 -4.02 8.76
CA TYR A 34 22.52 -2.60 8.56
C TYR A 34 23.73 -2.18 9.41
N ASP A 35 24.73 -1.60 8.78
CA ASP A 35 25.90 -1.01 9.41
C ASP A 35 26.05 0.44 8.91
N LEU A 36 25.44 1.38 9.63
CA LEU A 36 25.35 2.78 9.23
C LEU A 36 26.24 3.63 10.15
N ASP A 37 27.15 4.39 9.55
CA ASP A 37 27.89 5.45 10.23
C ASP A 37 26.93 6.56 10.68
N ASP A 38 27.38 7.34 11.65
CA ASP A 38 26.65 8.50 12.15
C ASP A 38 26.53 9.54 11.04
N TYR A 39 25.34 9.59 10.43
CA TYR A 39 25.04 10.45 9.29
C TYR A 39 25.17 11.93 9.65
N ASP A 40 24.56 12.35 10.77
CA ASP A 40 24.55 13.75 11.17
C ASP A 40 25.98 14.22 11.48
N ARG A 41 26.75 13.38 12.17
CA ARG A 41 28.17 13.64 12.40
C ARG A 41 28.95 13.75 11.09
N CYS A 42 28.78 12.81 10.16
CA CYS A 42 29.46 12.84 8.86
C CYS A 42 29.14 14.11 8.05
N MET A 43 27.90 14.62 8.15
CA MET A 43 27.42 15.79 7.41
C MET A 43 27.71 17.13 8.10
N GLN A 44 27.84 17.18 9.43
CA GLN A 44 28.00 18.43 10.20
C GLN A 44 29.42 18.67 10.74
N GLU A 45 30.20 17.62 11.04
CA GLU A 45 31.51 17.78 11.71
C GLU A 45 32.54 18.52 10.84
N PHE A 46 32.29 18.67 9.53
CA PHE A 46 33.25 19.15 8.54
C PHE A 46 32.78 20.40 7.78
N ASP A 47 32.18 21.38 8.47
CA ASP A 47 31.68 22.68 7.94
C ASP A 47 32.64 23.50 7.03
N GLN A 48 33.85 23.03 6.73
CA GLN A 48 34.85 23.71 5.88
C GLN A 48 35.39 22.85 4.72
N GLU A 49 35.09 21.54 4.64
CA GLU A 49 35.46 20.69 3.51
C GLU A 49 34.33 19.71 3.19
N THR A 50 34.03 19.51 1.90
CA THR A 50 32.93 18.63 1.46
C THR A 50 33.13 17.20 1.95
N SER A 51 32.33 16.78 2.93
CA SER A 51 32.20 15.39 3.37
C SER A 51 31.13 14.68 2.53
N THR A 52 31.29 13.38 2.31
CA THR A 52 30.36 12.57 1.51
C THR A 52 29.96 11.34 2.30
N TYR A 53 28.67 11.10 2.37
CA TYR A 53 28.07 9.90 2.95
C TYR A 53 27.47 9.05 1.83
N CYS A 54 27.85 7.78 1.70
CA CYS A 54 27.32 6.91 0.66
C CYS A 54 26.53 5.75 1.25
N PHE A 55 25.33 5.52 0.73
CA PHE A 55 24.56 4.31 1.00
C PHE A 55 24.95 3.22 0.00
N VAL A 56 25.30 2.04 0.51
CA VAL A 56 25.95 0.97 -0.23
C VAL A 56 25.25 -0.35 0.03
N ARG A 57 24.88 -1.06 -1.03
CA ARG A 57 24.36 -2.42 -0.95
C ARG A 57 25.48 -3.41 -1.17
N ALA A 58 25.52 -4.47 -0.39
CA ALA A 58 26.54 -5.49 -0.46
C ALA A 58 25.92 -6.90 -0.44
N GLU A 59 26.51 -7.81 -1.21
CA GLU A 59 26.14 -9.21 -1.26
C GLU A 59 27.34 -10.07 -0.86
N VAL A 60 27.17 -10.78 0.26
CA VAL A 60 28.19 -11.67 0.83
C VAL A 60 28.49 -12.80 -0.16
N GLN A 61 29.77 -13.03 -0.42
CA GLN A 61 30.23 -14.09 -1.31
C GLN A 61 30.26 -15.45 -0.58
N PRO A 62 29.86 -16.53 -1.28
CA PRO A 62 29.81 -17.86 -0.68
C PRO A 62 31.20 -18.37 -0.29
N ASN A 63 31.34 -18.80 0.96
CA ASN A 63 32.56 -19.45 1.45
C ASN A 63 32.27 -20.46 2.57
N GLU A 64 32.13 -21.74 2.20
CA GLU A 64 31.77 -22.83 3.12
C GLU A 64 32.78 -23.09 4.26
N THR A 65 33.98 -22.51 4.18
CA THR A 65 34.99 -22.65 5.24
C THR A 65 34.80 -21.66 6.40
N VAL A 66 33.97 -20.63 6.22
CA VAL A 66 33.75 -19.55 7.17
C VAL A 66 32.48 -19.78 7.96
N VAL A 67 32.57 -19.76 9.30
CA VAL A 67 31.43 -20.01 10.21
C VAL A 67 30.29 -19.02 9.99
N ALA A 68 30.61 -17.74 9.80
CA ALA A 68 29.62 -16.70 9.53
C ALA A 68 28.82 -16.98 8.24
N TRP A 69 29.47 -17.51 7.18
CA TRP A 69 28.78 -17.89 5.95
C TRP A 69 27.83 -19.06 6.16
N GLN A 70 28.25 -20.09 6.90
CA GLN A 70 27.40 -21.24 7.22
C GLN A 70 26.14 -20.80 7.97
N ALA A 71 26.28 -19.88 8.93
CA ALA A 71 25.14 -19.29 9.64
C ALA A 71 24.21 -18.50 8.69
N ILE A 72 24.77 -17.64 7.83
CA ILE A 72 24.00 -16.89 6.81
C ILE A 72 23.24 -17.85 5.91
N ALA A 73 23.90 -18.89 5.39
CA ALA A 73 23.32 -19.84 4.45
C ALA A 73 22.20 -20.67 5.10
N GLU A 74 22.36 -21.08 6.36
CA GLU A 74 21.36 -21.86 7.08
C GLU A 74 20.12 -21.03 7.44
N ILE A 75 20.30 -19.81 7.96
CA ILE A 75 19.18 -18.96 8.38
C ILE A 75 18.43 -18.41 7.16
N SER A 76 19.16 -17.90 6.15
CA SER A 76 18.56 -17.32 4.94
C SER A 76 17.87 -18.36 4.04
N ARG A 77 18.09 -19.65 4.29
CA ARG A 77 17.35 -20.73 3.61
C ARG A 77 15.85 -20.70 3.92
N PHE A 78 15.47 -20.19 5.09
CA PHE A 78 14.08 -20.09 5.55
C PHE A 78 13.51 -18.69 5.26
N ASP A 79 13.54 -18.31 3.99
CA ASP A 79 13.19 -17.00 3.44
C ASP A 79 11.80 -16.47 3.83
N ARG A 80 10.85 -17.33 4.21
CA ARG A 80 9.50 -16.90 4.64
C ARG A 80 9.45 -16.19 5.97
N HIS A 81 10.33 -16.56 6.90
CA HIS A 81 10.32 -16.04 8.28
C HIS A 81 11.58 -15.25 8.60
N HIS A 82 12.63 -15.38 7.78
CA HIS A 82 13.92 -14.73 7.98
C HIS A 82 14.24 -13.77 6.84
N PHE A 83 15.01 -12.73 7.15
CA PHE A 83 15.61 -11.87 6.13
C PHE A 83 16.67 -12.66 5.34
N ASP A 84 17.00 -12.18 4.15
CA ASP A 84 18.15 -12.70 3.43
C ASP A 84 19.44 -12.06 3.96
N HIS A 85 20.09 -12.73 4.90
CA HIS A 85 21.32 -12.25 5.54
C HIS A 85 22.54 -12.26 4.61
N ARG A 86 22.39 -12.70 3.35
CA ARG A 86 23.40 -12.49 2.30
C ARG A 86 23.44 -11.04 1.83
N GLN A 87 22.33 -10.30 1.98
CA GLN A 87 22.18 -8.92 1.55
C GLN A 87 22.40 -7.97 2.73
N LEU A 88 23.49 -7.21 2.67
CA LEU A 88 23.91 -6.26 3.71
C LEU A 88 23.83 -4.83 3.19
N TYR A 89 23.61 -3.89 4.12
CA TYR A 89 23.38 -2.50 3.83
C TYR A 89 24.32 -1.65 4.68
N PHE A 90 25.13 -0.83 4.02
CA PHE A 90 26.14 0.00 4.67
C PHE A 90 25.86 1.47 4.39
N GLY A 91 26.04 2.29 5.41
CA GLY A 91 26.06 3.74 5.28
C GLY A 91 27.44 4.21 5.68
N LEU A 92 28.23 4.67 4.71
CA LEU A 92 29.66 4.91 4.91
C LEU A 92 29.99 6.39 4.81
N CYS A 93 30.61 6.94 5.85
CA CYS A 93 31.26 8.24 5.78
C CYS A 93 32.61 8.08 5.08
N LEU A 94 32.76 8.66 3.89
CA LEU A 94 33.93 8.39 3.05
C LEU A 94 35.24 8.84 3.70
N ARG A 95 35.22 9.93 4.47
CA ARG A 95 36.40 10.41 5.21
C ARG A 95 36.86 9.44 6.30
N GLU A 96 35.93 8.84 7.03
CA GLU A 96 36.26 7.85 8.04
C GLU A 96 36.83 6.58 7.39
N CYS A 97 36.29 6.20 6.23
CA CYS A 97 36.84 5.12 5.42
C CYS A 97 38.28 5.42 4.98
N GLU A 98 38.55 6.60 4.42
CA GLU A 98 39.91 7.01 4.02
C GLU A 98 40.87 7.01 5.21
N ALA A 99 40.46 7.57 6.35
CA ALA A 99 41.26 7.59 7.57
C ALA A 99 41.57 6.17 8.08
N SER A 100 40.59 5.27 8.04
CA SER A 100 40.73 3.87 8.48
C SER A 100 41.65 3.07 7.55
N LEU A 101 41.65 3.38 6.25
CA LEU A 101 42.44 2.69 5.25
C LEU A 101 43.84 3.31 5.03
N ALA A 102 44.12 4.49 5.60
CA ALA A 102 45.35 5.25 5.38
C ALA A 102 46.65 4.50 5.76
N GLN A 103 46.56 3.52 6.66
CA GLN A 103 47.71 2.75 7.15
C GLN A 103 48.00 1.47 6.34
N LEU A 104 47.11 1.09 5.42
CA LEU A 104 47.22 -0.14 4.64
C LEU A 104 48.09 0.04 3.40
N ASP A 105 48.82 -1.00 3.03
CA ASP A 105 49.60 -1.03 1.80
C ASP A 105 48.74 -1.31 0.55
N ALA A 106 49.33 -1.13 -0.63
CA ALA A 106 48.61 -1.33 -1.90
C ALA A 106 48.16 -2.79 -2.13
N ASN A 107 48.83 -3.78 -1.53
CA ASN A 107 48.49 -5.19 -1.69
C ASN A 107 47.32 -5.56 -0.77
N GLU A 108 47.32 -5.06 0.46
CA GLU A 108 46.23 -5.17 1.43
C GLU A 108 44.96 -4.53 0.89
N LEU A 109 45.05 -3.32 0.35
CA LEU A 109 43.92 -2.65 -0.30
C LEU A 109 43.37 -3.46 -1.49
N LYS A 110 44.25 -4.11 -2.27
CA LYS A 110 43.84 -4.96 -3.39
C LYS A 110 43.19 -6.27 -2.92
N ALA A 111 43.65 -6.85 -1.81
CA ALA A 111 43.07 -8.07 -1.24
C ALA A 111 41.65 -7.83 -0.68
N LEU A 112 41.35 -6.61 -0.26
CA LEU A 112 40.03 -6.19 0.22
C LEU A 112 39.02 -5.92 -0.91
N GLN A 113 39.48 -5.79 -2.15
CA GLN A 113 38.61 -5.50 -3.28
C GLN A 113 37.95 -6.78 -3.81
N ALA A 114 36.74 -7.08 -3.33
CA ALA A 114 35.98 -8.29 -3.69
C ALA A 114 35.18 -8.17 -5.01
N GLY A 115 34.98 -6.94 -5.52
CA GLY A 115 34.32 -6.67 -6.81
C GLY A 115 32.95 -6.00 -6.69
N LEU A 116 32.37 -5.67 -7.85
CA LEU A 116 31.12 -4.92 -7.93
C LEU A 116 29.89 -5.83 -7.99
N LEU A 117 28.81 -5.40 -7.33
CA LEU A 117 27.51 -6.08 -7.38
C LEU A 117 26.74 -5.63 -8.63
N THR A 118 26.74 -6.46 -9.66
CA THR A 118 26.07 -6.18 -10.96
C THR A 118 25.04 -7.26 -11.35
N ASP A 119 25.18 -8.46 -10.79
CA ASP A 119 24.38 -9.64 -11.15
C ASP A 119 23.01 -9.72 -10.45
N ASN A 120 22.60 -8.68 -9.71
CA ASN A 120 21.38 -8.68 -8.91
C ASN A 120 20.28 -7.81 -9.54
N GLN A 121 19.28 -8.47 -10.15
CA GLN A 121 18.19 -7.79 -10.87
C GLN A 121 17.39 -6.83 -9.97
N LYS A 122 17.12 -7.20 -8.71
CA LYS A 122 16.38 -6.33 -7.79
C LYS A 122 17.16 -5.06 -7.50
N VAL A 123 18.46 -5.20 -7.21
CA VAL A 123 19.35 -4.05 -6.98
C VAL A 123 19.39 -3.16 -8.23
N ASN A 124 19.47 -3.74 -9.42
CA ASN A 124 19.51 -2.98 -10.68
C ASN A 124 18.27 -2.08 -10.89
N VAL A 125 17.08 -2.49 -10.43
CA VAL A 125 15.89 -1.63 -10.44
C VAL A 125 16.09 -0.35 -9.61
N TYR A 126 16.72 -0.45 -8.42
CA TYR A 126 17.06 0.72 -7.62
C TYR A 126 18.09 1.59 -8.34
N LEU A 127 19.13 0.97 -8.92
CA LEU A 127 20.20 1.66 -9.63
C LEU A 127 19.71 2.43 -10.87
N ASP A 128 18.70 1.90 -11.57
CA ASP A 128 18.06 2.55 -12.72
C ASP A 128 17.15 3.71 -12.30
N LEU A 129 16.56 3.63 -11.10
CA LEU A 129 15.81 4.73 -10.54
C LEU A 129 16.73 5.88 -10.11
N PHE A 130 17.86 5.55 -9.46
CA PHE A 130 18.93 6.48 -9.09
C PHE A 130 19.99 6.66 -10.21
N ALA A 131 19.55 6.70 -11.47
CA ALA A 131 20.45 6.89 -12.62
C ALA A 131 21.29 8.18 -12.53
N MET A 132 20.75 9.23 -11.89
CA MET A 132 21.46 10.49 -11.65
C MET A 132 22.69 10.38 -10.74
N GLU A 133 22.81 9.30 -9.96
CA GLU A 133 23.96 9.03 -9.08
C GLU A 133 25.07 8.23 -9.79
N ALA A 134 24.99 8.01 -11.10
CA ALA A 134 25.98 7.23 -11.85
C ALA A 134 27.42 7.74 -11.66
N ASP A 135 27.63 9.06 -11.70
CA ASP A 135 28.95 9.68 -11.50
C ASP A 135 29.50 9.42 -10.10
N ASN A 136 28.65 9.56 -9.07
CA ASN A 136 29.04 9.31 -7.67
C ASN A 136 29.35 7.84 -7.44
N ARG A 137 28.58 6.94 -8.06
CA ARG A 137 28.83 5.50 -8.06
C ARG A 137 30.19 5.18 -8.67
N GLU A 138 30.51 5.73 -9.85
CA GLU A 138 31.79 5.48 -10.51
C GLU A 138 32.98 5.97 -9.66
N ARG A 139 32.86 7.16 -9.05
CA ARG A 139 33.91 7.75 -8.21
C ARG A 139 34.16 6.98 -6.92
N HIS A 140 33.11 6.57 -6.22
CA HIS A 140 33.22 6.10 -4.83
C HIS A 140 33.11 4.59 -4.65
N GLN A 141 32.62 3.83 -5.64
CA GLN A 141 32.43 2.37 -5.52
C GLN A 141 33.69 1.59 -5.12
N ARG A 142 34.88 2.03 -5.57
CA ARG A 142 36.13 1.34 -5.22
C ARG A 142 36.47 1.53 -3.74
N LEU A 143 36.41 2.77 -3.24
CA LEU A 143 36.70 3.09 -1.86
C LEU A 143 35.71 2.40 -0.91
N THR A 144 34.42 2.47 -1.22
CA THR A 144 33.38 1.86 -0.39
C THR A 144 33.48 0.33 -0.37
N ASN A 145 33.78 -0.31 -1.51
CA ASN A 145 34.00 -1.76 -1.57
C ASN A 145 35.17 -2.21 -0.69
N ILE A 146 36.29 -1.48 -0.73
CA ILE A 146 37.45 -1.80 0.11
C ILE A 146 37.12 -1.56 1.59
N CYS A 147 36.50 -0.42 1.91
CA CYS A 147 36.17 -0.04 3.29
C CYS A 147 35.22 -1.03 3.97
N LEU A 148 34.14 -1.45 3.30
CA LEU A 148 33.21 -2.40 3.90
C LEU A 148 33.85 -3.78 4.11
N ASN A 149 34.68 -4.25 3.17
CA ASN A 149 35.38 -5.53 3.31
C ASN A 149 36.42 -5.46 4.43
N TRP A 150 37.07 -4.31 4.61
CA TRP A 150 37.95 -4.06 5.74
C TRP A 150 37.16 -4.16 7.06
N ARG A 151 35.97 -3.55 7.16
CA ARG A 151 35.12 -3.67 8.36
C ARG A 151 34.70 -5.11 8.66
N LEU A 152 34.31 -5.86 7.63
CA LEU A 152 33.95 -7.28 7.77
C LEU A 152 35.12 -8.11 8.30
N GLN A 153 36.35 -7.83 7.85
CA GLN A 153 37.56 -8.48 8.35
C GLN A 153 37.92 -8.04 9.78
N GLN A 154 37.88 -6.74 10.08
CA GLN A 154 38.20 -6.20 11.41
C GLN A 154 37.25 -6.70 12.51
N ARG A 155 35.97 -6.89 12.17
CA ARG A 155 34.98 -7.48 13.08
C ARG A 155 35.11 -9.00 13.23
N GLY A 156 36.04 -9.63 12.51
CA GLY A 156 36.36 -11.05 12.67
C GLY A 156 35.45 -12.02 11.92
N TYR A 157 34.58 -11.55 11.01
CA TYR A 157 33.66 -12.43 10.28
C TYR A 157 34.34 -13.29 9.22
N GLY A 158 35.50 -12.86 8.70
CA GLY A 158 36.21 -13.58 7.63
C GLY A 158 35.45 -13.63 6.29
N LEU A 159 34.47 -12.74 6.11
CA LEU A 159 33.63 -12.66 4.92
C LEU A 159 34.20 -11.67 3.89
N GLN A 160 33.87 -11.90 2.62
CA GLN A 160 34.04 -10.94 1.54
C GLN A 160 32.68 -10.67 0.89
N ALA A 161 32.43 -9.43 0.48
CA ALA A 161 31.17 -9.04 -0.15
C ALA A 161 31.42 -8.17 -1.38
N LYS A 162 30.71 -8.49 -2.47
CA LYS A 162 30.60 -7.59 -3.63
C LYS A 162 29.67 -6.45 -3.26
N SER A 163 29.92 -5.24 -3.75
CA SER A 163 29.08 -4.11 -3.40
C SER A 163 28.83 -3.15 -4.55
N VAL A 164 27.81 -2.31 -4.38
CA VAL A 164 27.49 -1.21 -5.27
C VAL A 164 26.94 -0.05 -4.45
N VAL A 165 27.37 1.16 -4.79
CA VAL A 165 26.84 2.39 -4.21
C VAL A 165 25.44 2.61 -4.79
N GLU A 166 24.45 2.91 -3.95
CA GLU A 166 23.10 3.25 -4.40
C GLU A 166 22.98 4.75 -4.65
N TYR A 167 23.37 5.56 -3.66
CA TYR A 167 23.45 7.02 -3.73
C TYR A 167 24.50 7.56 -2.76
N CYS A 168 24.91 8.80 -2.96
CA CYS A 168 25.74 9.55 -2.01
C CYS A 168 25.17 10.94 -1.73
N ASP A 169 25.28 11.38 -0.48
CA ASP A 169 24.94 12.71 0.00
C ASP A 169 26.22 13.49 0.27
N GLU A 170 26.25 14.74 -0.20
CA GLU A 170 27.39 15.64 -0.03
C GLU A 170 27.00 16.77 0.92
N ALA A 171 27.86 17.04 1.90
CA ALA A 171 27.66 18.11 2.87
C ALA A 171 27.56 19.48 2.17
N GLY A 172 26.53 20.26 2.52
CA GLY A 172 26.30 21.61 1.97
C GLY A 172 25.63 21.64 0.59
N LYS A 173 25.26 20.49 0.01
CA LYS A 173 24.47 20.44 -1.23
C LYS A 173 23.02 20.84 -0.96
N SER A 174 22.62 22.02 -1.44
CA SER A 174 21.22 22.44 -1.45
C SER A 174 20.49 21.82 -2.64
N VAL A 175 19.33 21.19 -2.41
CA VAL A 175 18.47 20.73 -3.50
C VAL A 175 17.64 21.90 -4.03
N GLU A 176 17.76 22.21 -5.32
CA GLU A 176 16.92 23.23 -5.95
C GLU A 176 15.49 22.72 -6.16
N ASP A 177 14.50 23.59 -5.89
CA ASP A 177 13.10 23.28 -6.15
C ASP A 177 12.84 23.09 -7.65
N ASP A 178 12.22 21.98 -7.98
CA ASP A 178 11.89 21.64 -9.36
C ASP A 178 10.46 22.03 -9.74
N ALA A 179 10.12 21.88 -11.02
CA ALA A 179 8.79 22.22 -11.54
C ALA A 179 7.65 21.50 -10.79
N TRP A 180 7.94 20.31 -10.26
CA TRP A 180 6.99 19.50 -9.52
C TRP A 180 6.69 20.09 -8.14
N ASN A 181 7.73 20.48 -7.38
CA ASN A 181 7.60 21.22 -6.13
C ASN A 181 6.85 22.55 -6.32
N PHE A 182 7.20 23.33 -7.36
CA PHE A 182 6.48 24.58 -7.67
C PHE A 182 5.00 24.36 -7.99
N THR A 183 4.67 23.28 -8.70
CA THR A 183 3.27 22.91 -9.01
C THR A 183 2.50 22.60 -7.73
N PHE A 184 3.11 21.85 -6.82
CA PHE A 184 2.55 21.54 -5.51
C PHE A 184 2.27 22.79 -4.68
N TYR A 185 3.27 23.67 -4.51
CA TYR A 185 3.11 24.92 -3.76
C TYR A 185 2.02 25.82 -4.36
N THR A 186 1.98 25.93 -5.69
CA THR A 186 0.97 26.72 -6.40
C THR A 186 -0.44 26.19 -6.14
N ILE A 187 -0.64 24.87 -6.23
CA ILE A 187 -1.94 24.23 -6.01
C ILE A 187 -2.38 24.38 -4.54
N ILE A 188 -1.48 24.17 -3.57
CA ILE A 188 -1.80 24.38 -2.15
C ILE A 188 -2.18 25.83 -1.89
N CYS A 189 -1.39 26.80 -2.37
CA CYS A 189 -1.70 28.21 -2.22
C CYS A 189 -3.07 28.55 -2.82
N ALA A 190 -3.37 28.06 -4.02
CA ALA A 190 -4.67 28.26 -4.65
C ALA A 190 -5.82 27.66 -3.83
N LEU A 191 -5.67 26.43 -3.32
CA LEU A 191 -6.67 25.78 -2.46
C LEU A 191 -6.90 26.52 -1.15
N LEU A 192 -5.82 27.01 -0.51
CA LEU A 192 -5.90 27.81 0.71
C LEU A 192 -6.63 29.13 0.45
N ILE A 193 -6.31 29.83 -0.64
CA ILE A 193 -7.00 31.07 -1.04
C ILE A 193 -8.49 30.80 -1.29
N LEU A 194 -8.83 29.75 -2.04
CA LEU A 194 -10.21 29.37 -2.32
C LEU A 194 -10.96 28.99 -1.03
N ALA A 195 -10.31 28.28 -0.11
CA ALA A 195 -10.89 27.92 1.18
C ALA A 195 -11.15 29.15 2.07
N CYS A 196 -10.20 30.10 2.12
CA CYS A 196 -10.36 31.37 2.81
C CYS A 196 -11.51 32.19 2.20
N LEU A 197 -11.49 32.41 0.88
CA LEU A 197 -12.54 33.18 0.18
C LEU A 197 -13.92 32.53 0.33
N GLY A 198 -14.02 31.22 0.14
CA GLY A 198 -15.25 30.46 0.31
C GLY A 198 -15.81 30.56 1.73
N SER A 199 -14.94 30.46 2.74
CA SER A 199 -15.33 30.57 4.15
C SER A 199 -15.74 32.00 4.53
N LEU A 200 -15.04 33.02 4.02
CA LEU A 200 -15.38 34.43 4.24
C LEU A 200 -16.75 34.77 3.63
N VAL A 201 -17.03 34.30 2.41
CA VAL A 201 -18.33 34.52 1.76
C VAL A 201 -19.44 33.77 2.49
N ASP A 202 -19.22 32.55 2.96
CA ASP A 202 -20.21 31.82 3.75
C ASP A 202 -20.51 32.56 5.07
N LEU A 203 -19.48 33.10 5.73
CA LEU A 203 -19.62 33.90 6.94
C LEU A 203 -20.37 35.20 6.68
N HIS A 204 -20.09 35.88 5.57
CA HIS A 204 -20.82 37.08 5.16
C HIS A 204 -22.30 36.78 4.86
N LEU A 205 -22.58 35.67 4.15
CA LEU A 205 -23.94 35.22 3.88
C LEU A 205 -24.68 34.80 5.15
N LYS A 206 -23.97 34.25 6.15
CA LYS A 206 -24.50 33.95 7.48
C LYS A 206 -24.88 35.24 8.21
N TYR A 207 -24.00 36.24 8.22
CA TYR A 207 -24.23 37.51 8.91
C TYR A 207 -25.37 38.33 8.27
N ARG A 208 -25.47 38.33 6.93
CA ARG A 208 -26.51 39.08 6.20
C ARG A 208 -27.91 38.45 6.29
N ARG A 209 -28.02 37.19 6.70
CA ARG A 209 -29.31 36.48 6.78
C ARG A 209 -30.02 36.85 8.09
N HIS A 210 -30.88 37.87 8.02
CA HIS A 210 -31.56 38.50 9.16
C HIS A 210 -32.81 37.75 9.70
N ASP A 211 -33.03 36.49 9.30
CA ASP A 211 -34.19 35.70 9.74
C ASP A 211 -33.95 35.07 11.12
N LYS A 212 -34.48 35.73 12.15
CA LYS A 212 -34.46 35.28 13.57
C LYS A 212 -35.21 33.96 13.85
N MET A 213 -35.80 33.30 12.83
CA MET A 213 -36.71 32.15 12.98
C MET A 213 -36.10 30.79 12.59
N LEU A 214 -34.88 30.74 12.04
CA LEU A 214 -34.22 29.48 11.64
C LEU A 214 -33.00 29.22 12.54
N LYS A 215 -32.93 28.02 13.12
CA LYS A 215 -31.81 27.62 14.00
C LYS A 215 -30.49 27.74 13.24
N GLU A 216 -29.39 28.07 13.92
CA GLU A 216 -28.04 28.26 13.33
C GLU A 216 -27.60 27.14 12.36
N ARG A 217 -28.09 25.91 12.57
CA ARG A 217 -27.80 24.73 11.75
C ARG A 217 -28.49 24.70 10.39
N ASP A 218 -29.53 25.50 10.16
CA ASP A 218 -30.28 25.48 8.90
C ASP A 218 -29.58 26.28 7.79
N HIS A 219 -28.69 27.21 8.14
CA HIS A 219 -27.89 27.98 7.18
C HIS A 219 -27.05 27.06 6.26
N TYR A 220 -26.33 26.11 6.86
CA TYR A 220 -25.43 25.21 6.12
C TYR A 220 -26.17 24.12 5.32
N LYS A 221 -27.46 23.87 5.61
CA LYS A 221 -28.32 22.95 4.84
C LYS A 221 -28.84 23.58 3.55
N THR A 222 -29.08 24.89 3.56
CA THR A 222 -29.67 25.57 2.40
C THR A 222 -28.64 25.84 1.30
N PRO A 223 -28.88 25.42 0.04
CA PRO A 223 -28.02 25.77 -1.08
C PRO A 223 -28.20 27.26 -1.44
N PRO A 224 -27.12 27.98 -1.82
CA PRO A 224 -27.23 29.36 -2.28
C PRO A 224 -27.91 29.41 -3.66
N LYS A 225 -28.54 30.56 -3.98
CA LYS A 225 -29.37 30.72 -5.18
C LYS A 225 -28.54 30.84 -6.47
N SER A 226 -27.35 31.44 -6.41
CA SER A 226 -26.48 31.65 -7.59
C SER A 226 -25.48 30.50 -7.79
N ARG A 227 -25.25 30.10 -9.05
CA ARG A 227 -24.24 29.07 -9.41
C ARG A 227 -22.82 29.48 -8.99
N ALA A 228 -22.46 30.76 -9.13
CA ALA A 228 -21.17 31.27 -8.70
C ALA A 228 -20.98 31.13 -7.18
N GLN A 229 -22.03 31.41 -6.41
CA GLN A 229 -22.04 31.18 -4.96
C GLN A 229 -21.95 29.70 -4.63
N GLN A 230 -22.60 28.81 -5.38
CA GLN A 230 -22.50 27.36 -5.16
C GLN A 230 -21.06 26.86 -5.35
N LEU A 231 -20.38 27.31 -6.40
CA LEU A 231 -18.98 26.95 -6.67
C LEU A 231 -18.06 27.46 -5.56
N LEU A 232 -18.16 28.74 -5.18
CA LEU A 232 -17.31 29.31 -4.14
C LEU A 232 -17.56 28.67 -2.76
N LEU A 233 -18.81 28.43 -2.39
CA LEU A 233 -19.16 27.79 -1.12
C LEU A 233 -18.79 26.30 -1.06
N THR A 234 -18.38 25.69 -2.18
CA THR A 234 -17.82 24.33 -2.17
C THR A 234 -16.48 24.27 -1.43
N PHE A 235 -15.76 25.40 -1.35
CA PHE A 235 -14.51 25.52 -0.60
C PHE A 235 -14.71 26.02 0.85
N SER A 236 -15.94 26.32 1.27
CA SER A 236 -16.21 26.75 2.67
C SER A 236 -15.91 25.63 3.67
N VAL A 237 -14.95 25.88 4.56
CA VAL A 237 -14.54 24.93 5.60
C VAL A 237 -15.69 24.65 6.56
N ALA A 238 -16.42 25.68 6.99
CA ALA A 238 -17.54 25.54 7.93
C ALA A 238 -18.68 24.68 7.37
N ARG A 239 -19.02 24.86 6.09
CA ARG A 239 -20.07 24.08 5.42
C ARG A 239 -19.64 22.64 5.16
N ASN A 240 -18.38 22.42 4.76
CA ASN A 240 -17.84 21.08 4.56
C ASN A 240 -17.72 20.34 5.90
N TRP A 241 -17.29 21.00 6.97
CA TRP A 241 -17.28 20.44 8.33
C TRP A 241 -18.68 20.06 8.81
N TYR A 242 -19.68 20.92 8.54
CA TYR A 242 -21.06 20.59 8.84
C TYR A 242 -21.53 19.36 8.07
N ARG A 243 -21.25 19.28 6.76
CA ARG A 243 -21.60 18.12 5.90
C ARG A 243 -20.90 16.83 6.33
N LEU A 244 -19.64 16.91 6.76
CA LEU A 244 -18.87 15.76 7.22
C LEU A 244 -19.49 15.14 8.48
N ASN A 245 -20.05 15.96 9.37
CA ASN A 245 -20.70 15.53 10.60
C ASN A 245 -22.23 15.29 10.46
N GLN A 246 -22.75 15.23 9.24
CA GLN A 246 -24.17 14.94 9.03
C GLN A 246 -24.47 13.46 9.28
N GLU A 247 -25.55 13.21 10.00
CA GLU A 247 -26.06 11.85 10.16
C GLU A 247 -26.56 11.29 8.81
N PRO A 248 -26.40 9.97 8.57
CA PRO A 248 -26.94 9.33 7.39
C PRO A 248 -28.43 9.60 7.24
N SER A 249 -28.82 10.25 6.15
CA SER A 249 -30.22 10.55 5.86
C SER A 249 -30.87 9.45 5.02
N GLY A 250 -32.18 9.24 5.22
CA GLY A 250 -32.97 8.24 4.49
C GLY A 250 -33.00 6.86 5.13
N LYS A 251 -33.83 5.96 4.57
CA LYS A 251 -33.99 4.57 5.05
C LYS A 251 -32.72 3.74 4.81
N ILE A 252 -32.21 3.76 3.57
CA ILE A 252 -31.03 3.00 3.15
C ILE A 252 -29.78 3.43 3.94
N GLY A 253 -29.56 4.74 4.11
CA GLY A 253 -28.42 5.25 4.89
C GLY A 253 -28.41 4.78 6.35
N ARG A 254 -29.59 4.65 6.97
CA ARG A 254 -29.72 4.12 8.33
C ARG A 254 -29.49 2.60 8.40
N GLU A 255 -29.99 1.86 7.42
CA GLU A 255 -29.83 0.40 7.35
C GLU A 255 -28.38 -0.02 7.07
N LEU A 256 -27.62 0.77 6.31
CA LEU A 256 -26.23 0.46 5.93
C LEU A 256 -25.16 1.05 6.88
N ARG A 257 -25.55 1.74 7.95
CA ARG A 257 -24.63 2.42 8.88
C ARG A 257 -23.61 1.47 9.53
N PHE A 258 -23.95 0.19 9.69
CA PHE A 258 -23.02 -0.80 10.24
C PHE A 258 -21.75 -0.96 9.37
N LEU A 259 -21.84 -0.70 8.06
CA LEU A 259 -20.69 -0.76 7.15
C LEU A 259 -19.62 0.27 7.53
N ASP A 260 -20.00 1.41 8.09
CA ASP A 260 -19.04 2.44 8.49
C ASP A 260 -18.19 1.97 9.69
N CYS A 261 -18.76 1.16 10.58
CA CYS A 261 -18.03 0.48 11.66
C CYS A 261 -16.99 -0.51 11.09
N PHE A 262 -17.39 -1.35 10.13
CA PHE A 262 -16.46 -2.28 9.48
C PHE A 262 -15.34 -1.55 8.73
N LYS A 263 -15.66 -0.48 8.01
CA LYS A 263 -14.65 0.35 7.33
C LYS A 263 -13.66 0.96 8.32
N PHE A 264 -14.13 1.43 9.48
CA PHE A 264 -13.27 2.02 10.50
C PHE A 264 -12.23 1.01 11.00
N PHE A 265 -12.66 -0.18 11.44
CA PHE A 265 -11.74 -1.21 11.91
C PHE A 265 -10.83 -1.75 10.81
N ALA A 266 -11.37 -1.97 9.60
CA ALA A 266 -10.58 -2.41 8.46
C ALA A 266 -9.51 -1.38 8.08
N MET A 267 -9.84 -0.07 8.11
CA MET A 267 -8.87 0.99 7.83
C MET A 267 -7.75 1.05 8.88
N PHE A 268 -8.06 0.87 10.16
CA PHE A 268 -7.05 0.81 11.21
C PHE A 268 -6.06 -0.34 10.98
N MET A 269 -6.56 -1.52 10.60
CA MET A 269 -5.71 -2.67 10.28
C MET A 269 -4.86 -2.45 9.03
N VAL A 270 -5.41 -1.80 8.00
CA VAL A 270 -4.66 -1.41 6.79
C VAL A 270 -3.52 -0.45 7.14
N ILE A 271 -3.81 0.59 7.93
CA ILE A 271 -2.79 1.55 8.39
C ILE A 271 -1.70 0.83 9.18
N PHE A 272 -2.09 -0.03 10.14
CA PHE A 272 -1.15 -0.83 10.91
C PHE A 272 -0.25 -1.70 10.02
N ALA A 273 -0.83 -2.39 9.02
CA ALA A 273 -0.06 -3.23 8.10
C ALA A 273 0.94 -2.42 7.27
N HIS A 274 0.52 -1.28 6.70
CA HIS A 274 1.42 -0.42 5.92
C HIS A 274 2.51 0.23 6.76
N THR A 275 2.21 0.65 8.00
CA THR A 275 3.23 1.15 8.92
C THR A 275 4.27 0.08 9.24
N ASN A 276 3.85 -1.18 9.48
CA ASN A 276 4.79 -2.27 9.68
C ASN A 276 5.66 -2.50 8.44
N TRP A 277 5.07 -2.51 7.24
CA TRP A 277 5.84 -2.65 6.00
C TRP A 277 6.95 -1.58 5.88
N VAL A 278 6.63 -0.31 6.13
CA VAL A 278 7.64 0.78 6.09
C VAL A 278 8.76 0.54 7.12
N ILE A 279 8.43 -0.04 8.29
CA ILE A 279 9.45 -0.43 9.29
C ILE A 279 10.35 -1.55 8.74
N TYR A 280 9.81 -2.57 8.07
CA TYR A 280 10.59 -3.64 7.42
C TYR A 280 11.53 -3.12 6.31
N GLU A 281 11.11 -2.08 5.63
CA GLU A 281 11.92 -1.39 4.62
C GLU A 281 13.07 -0.56 5.23
N SER A 282 12.90 -0.09 6.46
CA SER A 282 13.88 0.72 7.18
C SER A 282 15.01 -0.11 7.83
N ALA A 283 15.96 0.58 8.47
CA ALA A 283 17.00 -0.08 9.26
C ALA A 283 16.47 -0.62 10.58
N ILE A 284 16.45 -1.95 10.70
CA ILE A 284 16.07 -2.65 11.93
C ILE A 284 17.34 -3.07 12.68
N SER A 285 17.54 -2.53 13.88
CA SER A 285 18.70 -2.88 14.73
C SER A 285 18.65 -4.31 15.27
N ASN A 286 17.44 -4.83 15.53
CA ASN A 286 17.21 -6.17 16.07
C ASN A 286 16.34 -7.02 15.12
N PRO A 287 16.88 -7.48 13.97
CA PRO A 287 16.10 -8.24 13.00
C PRO A 287 15.58 -9.58 13.53
N GLN A 288 16.21 -10.14 14.57
CA GLN A 288 15.77 -11.37 15.22
C GLN A 288 14.37 -11.27 15.85
N ASP A 289 13.94 -10.09 16.31
CA ASP A 289 12.66 -9.92 16.99
C ASP A 289 11.45 -10.05 16.05
N PRO A 290 11.39 -9.34 14.90
CA PRO A 290 10.34 -9.59 13.91
C PRO A 290 10.40 -11.00 13.34
N GLU A 291 11.59 -11.55 13.08
CA GLU A 291 11.73 -12.94 12.60
C GLU A 291 11.10 -13.94 13.59
N ARG A 292 11.36 -13.79 14.89
CA ARG A 292 10.74 -14.60 15.96
C ARG A 292 9.23 -14.41 16.04
N LEU A 293 8.75 -13.19 15.86
CA LEU A 293 7.32 -12.91 15.89
C LEU A 293 6.60 -13.69 14.79
N LEU A 294 7.18 -13.81 13.59
CA LEU A 294 6.59 -14.55 12.48
C LEU A 294 6.41 -16.04 12.77
N HIS A 295 7.27 -16.63 13.61
CA HIS A 295 7.13 -18.01 14.09
C HIS A 295 5.99 -18.22 15.09
N THR A 296 5.33 -17.14 15.54
CA THR A 296 4.15 -17.23 16.40
C THR A 296 2.86 -17.18 15.58
N ALA A 297 1.79 -17.83 16.09
CA ALA A 297 0.47 -17.76 15.47
C ALA A 297 -0.06 -16.32 15.37
N ALA A 298 0.24 -15.48 16.35
CA ALA A 298 -0.13 -14.07 16.35
C ALA A 298 0.58 -13.30 15.21
N GLY A 299 1.90 -13.49 15.05
CA GLY A 299 2.66 -12.85 13.97
C GLY A 299 2.21 -13.32 12.58
N THR A 300 1.99 -14.63 12.41
CA THR A 300 1.46 -15.18 11.14
C THR A 300 0.09 -14.60 10.81
N LEU A 301 -0.80 -14.45 11.81
CA LEU A 301 -2.13 -13.85 11.61
C LEU A 301 -2.03 -12.36 11.22
N LEU A 302 -1.13 -11.60 11.86
CA LEU A 302 -0.91 -10.18 11.55
C LEU A 302 -0.39 -9.99 10.12
N VAL A 303 0.54 -10.83 9.67
CA VAL A 303 1.11 -10.77 8.30
C VAL A 303 0.14 -11.30 7.24
N SER A 304 -0.80 -12.16 7.62
CA SER A 304 -1.95 -12.56 6.77
C SER A 304 -2.97 -11.42 6.56
N GLY A 305 -2.69 -10.20 7.06
CA GLY A 305 -3.53 -9.02 6.94
C GLY A 305 -3.87 -8.60 5.50
N SER A 306 -3.22 -9.18 4.49
CA SER A 306 -3.54 -9.02 3.06
C SER A 306 -5.04 -9.27 2.75
N LEU A 307 -5.71 -10.14 3.50
CA LEU A 307 -7.13 -10.45 3.37
C LEU A 307 -8.08 -9.30 3.80
N ILE A 308 -7.61 -8.32 4.58
CA ILE A 308 -8.48 -7.23 5.06
C ILE A 308 -9.02 -6.39 3.89
N THR A 309 -8.23 -6.27 2.81
CA THR A 309 -8.56 -5.50 1.61
C THR A 309 -9.78 -6.05 0.88
N VAL A 310 -10.02 -7.36 0.98
CA VAL A 310 -11.18 -8.06 0.43
C VAL A 310 -12.50 -7.49 0.98
N THR A 311 -12.51 -7.06 2.24
CA THR A 311 -13.67 -6.41 2.86
C THR A 311 -14.11 -5.17 2.08
N PHE A 312 -13.16 -4.35 1.62
CA PHE A 312 -13.47 -3.15 0.86
C PHE A 312 -13.99 -3.47 -0.54
N PHE A 313 -13.51 -4.53 -1.20
CA PHE A 313 -14.06 -4.99 -2.48
C PHE A 313 -15.53 -5.41 -2.33
N VAL A 314 -15.85 -6.20 -1.30
CA VAL A 314 -17.23 -6.64 -1.01
C VAL A 314 -18.14 -5.43 -0.77
N ILE A 315 -17.71 -4.48 0.07
CA ILE A 315 -18.48 -3.26 0.34
C ILE A 315 -18.69 -2.43 -0.93
N SER A 316 -17.67 -2.35 -1.79
CA SER A 316 -17.74 -1.58 -3.04
C SER A 316 -18.74 -2.17 -4.03
N GLY A 317 -18.75 -3.50 -4.21
CA GLY A 317 -19.74 -4.19 -5.04
C GLY A 317 -21.18 -4.08 -4.50
N LEU A 318 -21.33 -4.15 -3.17
CA LEU A 318 -22.62 -3.94 -2.50
C LEU A 318 -23.17 -2.54 -2.79
N LEU A 319 -22.37 -1.49 -2.56
CA LEU A 319 -22.78 -0.10 -2.73
C LEU A 319 -23.02 0.26 -4.20
N LEU A 320 -22.22 -0.28 -5.14
CA LEU A 320 -22.49 -0.12 -6.58
C LEU A 320 -23.90 -0.62 -6.91
N THR A 321 -24.23 -1.83 -6.47
CA THR A 321 -25.47 -2.51 -6.83
C THR A 321 -26.68 -1.82 -6.21
N ILE A 322 -26.59 -1.38 -4.94
CA ILE A 322 -27.66 -0.62 -4.29
C ILE A 322 -27.93 0.71 -5.04
N ASN A 323 -26.88 1.42 -5.45
CA ASN A 323 -27.01 2.64 -6.23
C ASN A 323 -27.60 2.37 -7.62
N TRP A 324 -27.19 1.29 -8.29
CA TRP A 324 -27.75 0.86 -9.56
C TRP A 324 -29.26 0.57 -9.45
N LEU A 325 -29.67 -0.23 -8.47
CA LEU A 325 -31.07 -0.59 -8.23
C LEU A 325 -31.94 0.63 -7.89
N ALA A 326 -31.41 1.58 -7.11
CA ALA A 326 -32.09 2.83 -6.82
C ALA A 326 -32.36 3.66 -8.10
N VAL A 327 -31.37 3.74 -9.00
CA VAL A 327 -31.52 4.41 -10.29
C VAL A 327 -32.53 3.69 -11.17
N VAL A 328 -32.45 2.36 -11.28
CA VAL A 328 -33.40 1.55 -12.06
C VAL A 328 -34.84 1.80 -11.62
N ARG A 329 -35.13 1.74 -10.31
CA ARG A 329 -36.47 2.02 -9.76
C ARG A 329 -36.94 3.44 -10.07
N SER A 330 -36.06 4.43 -9.92
CA SER A 330 -36.42 5.84 -10.19
C SER A 330 -36.77 6.09 -11.65
N MET A 331 -36.13 5.36 -12.57
CA MET A 331 -36.37 5.47 -14.02
C MET A 331 -37.62 4.68 -14.44
N GLN A 332 -37.81 3.48 -13.89
CA GLN A 332 -38.99 2.66 -14.15
C GLN A 332 -40.29 3.30 -13.62
N SER A 333 -40.19 4.09 -12.53
CA SER A 333 -41.31 4.91 -12.06
C SER A 333 -41.71 6.02 -13.05
N LYS A 334 -40.80 6.46 -13.94
CA LYS A 334 -41.03 7.56 -14.89
C LYS A 334 -41.45 7.06 -16.27
N SER A 335 -41.05 5.86 -16.67
CA SER A 335 -41.45 5.23 -17.93
C SER A 335 -41.48 3.72 -17.79
N LYS A 336 -42.51 3.08 -18.35
CA LYS A 336 -42.65 1.61 -18.43
C LYS A 336 -42.00 1.02 -19.70
N GLU A 337 -41.40 1.83 -20.55
CA GLU A 337 -40.80 1.37 -21.80
C GLU A 337 -39.48 0.62 -21.59
N VAL A 338 -39.19 -0.32 -22.50
CA VAL A 338 -37.91 -1.03 -22.56
C VAL A 338 -36.81 -0.03 -22.90
N TRP A 339 -35.73 -0.06 -22.12
CA TRP A 339 -34.64 0.90 -22.29
C TRP A 339 -33.89 0.69 -23.61
N SER A 340 -33.60 1.78 -24.31
CA SER A 340 -32.78 1.75 -25.52
C SER A 340 -31.30 1.56 -25.19
N PHE A 341 -30.51 1.07 -26.15
CA PHE A 341 -29.05 0.94 -25.98
C PHE A 341 -28.38 2.28 -25.60
N GLY A 342 -28.82 3.38 -26.19
CA GLY A 342 -28.31 4.72 -25.87
C GLY A 342 -28.53 5.14 -24.41
N GLN A 343 -29.63 4.70 -23.78
CA GLN A 343 -29.88 4.96 -22.37
C GLN A 343 -28.91 4.19 -21.47
N TYR A 344 -28.62 2.92 -21.78
CA TYR A 344 -27.61 2.15 -21.05
C TYR A 344 -26.22 2.77 -21.20
N PHE A 345 -25.84 3.16 -22.42
CA PHE A 345 -24.56 3.81 -22.67
C PHE A 345 -24.42 5.14 -21.88
N LEU A 346 -25.46 5.97 -21.88
CA LEU A 346 -25.45 7.23 -21.13
C LEU A 346 -25.37 6.99 -19.62
N LEU A 347 -26.06 5.98 -19.08
CA LEU A 347 -25.93 5.59 -17.67
C LEU A 347 -24.53 5.04 -17.36
N PHE A 348 -23.96 4.22 -18.23
CA PHE A 348 -22.59 3.71 -18.10
C PHE A 348 -21.58 4.85 -18.01
N VAL A 349 -21.61 5.78 -18.96
CA VAL A 349 -20.73 6.96 -18.95
C VAL A 349 -20.96 7.78 -17.70
N LYS A 350 -22.22 8.02 -17.32
CA LYS A 350 -22.56 8.80 -16.12
C LYS A 350 -21.97 8.18 -14.85
N PHE A 351 -22.21 6.89 -14.60
CA PHE A 351 -21.69 6.19 -13.41
C PHE A 351 -20.16 6.24 -13.34
N ASN A 352 -19.48 5.97 -14.46
CA ASN A 352 -18.03 5.97 -14.53
C ASN A 352 -17.43 7.37 -14.36
N VAL A 353 -17.96 8.40 -15.03
CA VAL A 353 -17.44 9.78 -14.92
C VAL A 353 -17.62 10.33 -13.50
N PHE A 354 -18.79 10.14 -12.88
CA PHE A 354 -19.01 10.60 -11.50
C PHE A 354 -18.08 9.91 -10.51
N ARG A 355 -17.85 8.60 -10.68
CA ARG A 355 -16.94 7.84 -9.83
C ARG A 355 -15.49 8.26 -10.06
N TYR A 356 -15.06 8.38 -11.32
CA TYR A 356 -13.71 8.80 -11.69
C TYR A 356 -13.40 10.16 -11.08
N ILE A 357 -14.22 11.19 -11.31
CA ILE A 357 -13.98 12.52 -10.72
C ILE A 357 -13.93 12.45 -9.18
N ARG A 358 -14.84 11.70 -8.55
CA ARG A 358 -14.88 11.58 -7.10
C ARG A 358 -13.61 10.95 -6.50
N LEU A 359 -13.04 9.94 -7.15
CA LEU A 359 -11.87 9.20 -6.65
C LEU A 359 -10.56 9.83 -7.12
N THR A 360 -10.48 10.20 -8.40
CA THR A 360 -9.25 10.70 -9.02
C THR A 360 -8.85 12.07 -8.50
N VAL A 361 -9.78 12.96 -8.13
CA VAL A 361 -9.42 14.29 -7.59
C VAL A 361 -8.58 14.19 -6.29
N PRO A 362 -9.06 13.53 -5.22
CA PRO A 362 -8.24 13.36 -4.01
C PRO A 362 -7.01 12.47 -4.27
N TYR A 363 -7.13 11.45 -5.13
CA TYR A 363 -6.01 10.56 -5.43
C TYR A 363 -4.88 11.27 -6.19
N ALA A 364 -5.21 12.13 -7.15
CA ALA A 364 -4.25 12.97 -7.87
C ALA A 364 -3.55 13.96 -6.95
N PHE A 365 -4.25 14.48 -5.93
CA PHE A 365 -3.60 15.30 -4.91
C PHE A 365 -2.60 14.51 -4.07
N VAL A 366 -2.94 13.29 -3.64
CA VAL A 366 -1.99 12.40 -2.93
C VAL A 366 -0.80 12.04 -3.82
N LEU A 367 -1.07 11.74 -5.10
CA LEU A 367 -0.03 11.49 -6.10
C LEU A 367 0.90 12.70 -6.27
N LEU A 368 0.33 13.91 -6.26
CA LEU A 368 1.05 15.19 -6.24
C LEU A 368 1.76 15.47 -4.90
N VAL A 369 1.44 14.79 -3.81
CA VAL A 369 2.23 14.90 -2.57
C VAL A 369 3.40 13.92 -2.62
N SER A 370 3.19 12.70 -3.12
CA SER A 370 4.19 11.63 -3.07
C SER A 370 5.42 11.84 -3.95
N GLY A 371 5.33 12.69 -4.97
CA GLY A 371 6.49 13.12 -5.75
C GLY A 371 7.15 14.41 -5.28
N VAL A 372 6.72 15.03 -4.16
CA VAL A 372 7.35 16.26 -3.65
C VAL A 372 8.66 15.83 -3.02
N TYR A 373 9.72 16.60 -3.16
CA TYR A 373 10.91 16.38 -2.35
C TYR A 373 10.89 17.32 -1.15
N PHE A 374 11.06 16.77 0.07
CA PHE A 374 11.19 17.57 1.29
C PHE A 374 12.63 17.54 1.77
N ASP A 375 13.34 18.67 1.62
CA ASP A 375 14.76 18.79 1.99
C ASP A 375 14.98 18.69 3.51
N ASN A 376 14.02 19.16 4.32
CA ASN A 376 14.14 19.28 5.78
C ASN A 376 13.84 17.98 6.58
N ALA A 377 13.67 16.85 5.90
CA ALA A 377 13.33 15.56 6.53
C ALA A 377 14.43 14.51 6.31
N GLY A 378 15.69 14.95 6.22
CA GLY A 378 16.84 14.13 5.84
C GLY A 378 17.19 12.97 6.80
N GLY A 379 18.33 12.34 6.51
CA GLY A 379 18.84 11.17 7.23
C GLY A 379 19.31 10.09 6.26
N PRO A 380 20.05 9.08 6.76
CA PRO A 380 20.78 8.14 5.91
C PRO A 380 19.89 7.24 5.05
N LEU A 381 18.61 7.10 5.39
CA LEU A 381 17.62 6.28 4.66
C LEU A 381 16.54 7.10 3.95
N TRP A 382 16.56 8.43 4.06
CA TRP A 382 15.52 9.28 3.46
C TRP A 382 15.43 9.05 1.95
N ARG A 383 16.58 9.02 1.28
CA ARG A 383 16.65 8.77 -0.16
C ARG A 383 16.24 7.34 -0.51
N HIS A 384 16.73 6.35 0.23
CA HIS A 384 16.39 4.93 0.02
C HIS A 384 14.89 4.63 0.03
N ILE A 385 14.14 5.27 0.93
CA ILE A 385 12.71 5.01 1.16
C ILE A 385 11.85 6.04 0.41
N TYR A 386 12.02 7.32 0.74
CA TYR A 386 11.12 8.39 0.31
C TYR A 386 11.43 8.85 -1.12
N GLU A 387 12.69 9.17 -1.42
CA GLU A 387 13.06 9.63 -2.78
C GLU A 387 12.82 8.53 -3.82
N ARG A 388 12.97 7.25 -3.44
CA ARG A 388 12.60 6.13 -4.31
C ARG A 388 11.11 6.17 -4.71
N GLU A 389 10.19 6.32 -3.74
CA GLU A 389 8.76 6.44 -4.05
C GLU A 389 8.50 7.70 -4.90
N GLN A 390 9.15 8.81 -4.56
CA GLN A 390 9.04 10.07 -5.26
C GLN A 390 9.47 9.98 -6.73
N LEU A 391 10.64 9.42 -7.02
CA LEU A 391 11.16 9.23 -8.38
C LEU A 391 10.24 8.29 -9.18
N SER A 392 9.78 7.20 -8.57
CA SER A 392 8.82 6.28 -9.17
C SER A 392 7.51 7.01 -9.51
N CYS A 393 7.03 7.89 -8.63
CA CYS A 393 5.84 8.70 -8.87
C CYS A 393 6.01 9.76 -9.95
N ARG A 394 7.17 10.42 -10.02
CA ARG A 394 7.46 11.38 -11.09
C ARG A 394 7.54 10.70 -12.47
N ARG A 395 8.04 9.47 -12.53
CA ARG A 395 8.12 8.69 -13.78
C ARG A 395 6.76 8.08 -14.19
N ASN A 396 6.01 7.53 -13.23
CA ASN A 396 4.85 6.66 -13.50
C ASN A 396 3.50 7.24 -13.02
N TRP A 397 3.38 8.55 -12.77
CA TRP A 397 2.13 9.18 -12.30
C TRP A 397 0.92 8.91 -13.21
N TRP A 398 1.12 8.94 -14.53
CA TRP A 398 0.05 8.79 -15.52
C TRP A 398 -0.62 7.41 -15.44
N VAL A 399 0.16 6.38 -15.11
CA VAL A 399 -0.30 4.99 -14.96
C VAL A 399 -1.32 4.88 -13.82
N ASN A 400 -1.06 5.56 -12.70
CA ASN A 400 -1.94 5.61 -11.55
C ASN A 400 -3.24 6.38 -11.85
N LEU A 401 -3.16 7.51 -12.57
CA LEU A 401 -4.37 8.27 -12.94
C LEU A 401 -5.29 7.51 -13.90
N LEU A 402 -4.72 6.66 -14.76
CA LEU A 402 -5.47 5.78 -15.65
C LEU A 402 -5.93 4.47 -15.00
N TYR A 403 -5.55 4.22 -13.74
CA TYR A 403 -5.86 2.99 -12.99
C TYR A 403 -5.32 1.70 -13.62
N ILE A 404 -4.21 1.76 -14.35
CA ILE A 404 -3.57 0.60 -15.01
C ILE A 404 -2.24 0.20 -14.36
N ASN A 405 -1.96 0.70 -13.16
CA ASN A 405 -0.72 0.48 -12.39
C ASN A 405 -0.53 -0.96 -11.90
N ASN A 406 -1.54 -1.82 -12.06
CA ASN A 406 -1.40 -3.25 -11.78
C ASN A 406 -0.80 -4.03 -12.97
N PHE A 407 -0.68 -3.42 -14.15
CA PHE A 407 -0.22 -4.09 -15.38
C PHE A 407 1.01 -3.45 -16.00
N VAL A 408 1.24 -2.15 -15.75
CA VAL A 408 2.31 -1.38 -16.40
C VAL A 408 3.32 -0.94 -15.34
N HIS A 409 4.61 -1.10 -15.63
CA HIS A 409 5.73 -0.75 -14.74
C HIS A 409 5.57 -1.30 -13.31
N THR A 410 5.30 -2.61 -13.20
CA THR A 410 5.04 -3.28 -11.93
C THR A 410 6.23 -3.34 -10.98
N ASP A 411 7.46 -3.17 -11.48
CA ASP A 411 8.66 -3.13 -10.64
C ASP A 411 9.01 -1.72 -10.12
N GLU A 412 8.42 -0.66 -10.71
CA GLU A 412 8.63 0.75 -10.34
C GLU A 412 7.30 1.42 -9.93
N ARG A 413 6.60 0.80 -8.97
CA ARG A 413 5.27 1.26 -8.57
C ARG A 413 5.33 2.57 -7.82
N CYS A 414 4.62 3.56 -8.33
CA CYS A 414 4.26 4.74 -7.56
C CYS A 414 3.01 4.47 -6.72
N LEU A 415 3.03 4.85 -5.44
CA LEU A 415 1.96 4.62 -4.47
C LEU A 415 1.57 3.14 -4.42
N LEU A 416 2.35 2.32 -3.73
CA LEU A 416 2.14 0.86 -3.70
C LEU A 416 0.68 0.51 -3.39
N GLN A 417 0.10 1.11 -2.35
CA GLN A 417 -1.29 0.97 -1.92
C GLN A 417 -2.34 1.32 -3.00
N GLY A 418 -1.96 2.05 -4.05
CA GLY A 418 -2.80 2.44 -5.18
C GLY A 418 -3.30 1.25 -6.00
N TRP A 419 -2.67 0.07 -5.88
CA TRP A 419 -3.08 -1.14 -6.61
C TRP A 419 -4.55 -1.51 -6.37
N TYR A 420 -5.03 -1.30 -5.13
CA TYR A 420 -6.38 -1.61 -4.73
C TYR A 420 -7.40 -0.75 -5.50
N LEU A 421 -7.09 0.52 -5.69
CA LEU A 421 -7.98 1.49 -6.35
C LEU A 421 -8.13 1.17 -7.84
N ALA A 422 -7.06 0.69 -8.48
CA ALA A 422 -7.11 0.18 -9.85
C ALA A 422 -7.98 -1.08 -9.95
N ALA A 423 -7.74 -2.06 -9.08
CA ALA A 423 -8.51 -3.30 -9.06
C ALA A 423 -10.01 -3.07 -8.78
N ASP A 424 -10.34 -2.13 -7.89
CA ASP A 424 -11.71 -1.72 -7.58
C ASP A 424 -12.37 -1.03 -8.77
N THR A 425 -11.63 -0.19 -9.50
CA THR A 425 -12.14 0.49 -10.71
C THR A 425 -12.43 -0.50 -11.84
N HIS A 426 -11.53 -1.46 -12.11
CA HIS A 426 -11.77 -2.53 -13.08
C HIS A 426 -13.00 -3.38 -12.70
N SER A 427 -13.10 -3.76 -11.42
CA SER A 427 -14.21 -4.55 -10.90
C SER A 427 -15.55 -3.82 -10.96
N PHE A 428 -15.54 -2.51 -10.73
CA PHE A 428 -16.72 -1.65 -10.88
C PHE A 428 -17.21 -1.58 -12.32
N VAL A 429 -16.31 -1.33 -13.28
CA VAL A 429 -16.65 -1.25 -14.71
C VAL A 429 -17.28 -2.57 -15.17
N LEU A 430 -16.63 -3.70 -14.85
CA LEU A 430 -17.11 -5.02 -15.23
C LEU A 430 -18.44 -5.36 -14.57
N SER A 431 -18.58 -5.11 -13.26
CA SER A 431 -19.83 -5.39 -12.53
C SER A 431 -20.99 -4.54 -13.01
N LEU A 432 -20.75 -3.27 -13.37
CA LEU A 432 -21.77 -2.40 -13.93
C LEU A 432 -22.29 -2.94 -15.28
N VAL A 433 -21.40 -3.41 -16.15
CA VAL A 433 -21.79 -4.08 -17.41
C VAL A 433 -22.62 -5.34 -17.13
N VAL A 434 -22.18 -6.18 -16.20
CA VAL A 434 -22.92 -7.41 -15.82
C VAL A 434 -24.31 -7.08 -15.27
N LEU A 435 -24.44 -6.05 -14.44
CA LEU A 435 -25.73 -5.58 -13.91
C LEU A 435 -26.65 -5.04 -15.02
N MET A 436 -26.11 -4.31 -16.00
CA MET A 436 -26.87 -3.82 -17.16
C MET A 436 -27.36 -4.97 -18.03
N LEU A 437 -26.51 -5.97 -18.29
CA LEU A 437 -26.90 -7.18 -19.03
C LEU A 437 -27.95 -7.98 -18.27
N GLY A 438 -27.80 -8.13 -16.95
CA GLY A 438 -28.78 -8.80 -16.11
C GLY A 438 -30.12 -8.08 -16.07
N HIS A 439 -30.14 -6.74 -16.10
CA HIS A 439 -31.37 -5.96 -16.24
C HIS A 439 -32.01 -6.14 -17.63
N ARG A 440 -31.21 -6.09 -18.71
CA ARG A 440 -31.69 -6.24 -20.09
C ARG A 440 -32.25 -7.63 -20.37
N PHE A 441 -31.65 -8.66 -19.79
CA PHE A 441 -32.00 -10.08 -19.93
C PHE A 441 -32.48 -10.66 -18.60
N ALA A 442 -33.52 -10.06 -18.02
CA ALA A 442 -34.02 -10.40 -16.68
C ALA A 442 -34.27 -11.91 -16.46
N GLN A 443 -34.75 -12.62 -17.49
CA GLN A 443 -35.00 -14.08 -17.44
C GLN A 443 -33.72 -14.90 -17.24
N TRP A 444 -32.59 -14.45 -17.81
CA TRP A 444 -31.30 -15.14 -17.77
C TRP A 444 -30.35 -14.57 -16.71
N SER A 445 -30.76 -13.50 -16.01
CA SER A 445 -29.94 -12.79 -15.03
C SER A 445 -29.32 -13.71 -13.97
N LYS A 446 -30.08 -14.66 -13.43
CA LYS A 446 -29.59 -15.63 -12.42
C LYS A 446 -28.50 -16.53 -12.97
N HIS A 447 -28.66 -17.04 -14.20
CA HIS A 447 -27.66 -17.87 -14.87
C HIS A 447 -26.41 -17.07 -15.20
N LEU A 448 -26.57 -15.82 -15.67
CA LEU A 448 -25.46 -14.90 -15.92
C LEU A 448 -24.66 -14.65 -14.64
N TYR A 449 -25.32 -14.25 -13.55
CA TYR A 449 -24.64 -13.97 -12.29
C TYR A 449 -23.97 -15.21 -11.70
N SER A 450 -24.63 -16.37 -11.75
CA SER A 450 -24.04 -17.63 -11.29
C SER A 450 -22.83 -18.03 -12.14
N GLY A 451 -22.89 -17.84 -13.46
CA GLY A 451 -21.78 -18.14 -14.37
C GLY A 451 -20.58 -17.24 -14.11
N VAL A 452 -20.82 -15.93 -13.96
CA VAL A 452 -19.77 -14.96 -13.62
C VAL A 452 -19.12 -15.31 -12.27
N LEU A 453 -19.90 -15.58 -11.24
CA LEU A 453 -19.35 -16.00 -9.94
C LEU A 453 -18.52 -17.29 -10.08
N ALA A 454 -19.04 -18.31 -10.76
CA ALA A 454 -18.34 -19.57 -10.93
C ALA A 454 -16.98 -19.39 -11.63
N VAL A 455 -16.96 -18.61 -12.72
CA VAL A 455 -15.72 -18.29 -13.46
C VAL A 455 -14.71 -17.63 -12.54
N PHE A 456 -15.09 -16.60 -11.80
CA PHE A 456 -14.15 -15.84 -10.96
C PHE A 456 -13.86 -16.47 -9.59
N MET A 457 -14.52 -17.56 -9.22
CA MET A 457 -14.14 -18.41 -8.09
C MET A 457 -13.21 -19.55 -8.51
N ILE A 458 -13.42 -20.10 -9.72
CA ILE A 458 -12.57 -21.17 -10.27
C ILE A 458 -11.26 -20.61 -10.81
N LEU A 459 -11.29 -19.43 -11.43
CA LEU A 459 -10.12 -18.82 -12.05
C LEU A 459 -8.94 -18.65 -11.06
N PRO A 460 -9.12 -18.08 -9.85
CA PRO A 460 -8.06 -18.04 -8.85
C PRO A 460 -7.51 -19.43 -8.49
N ALA A 461 -8.36 -20.43 -8.31
CA ALA A 461 -7.93 -21.78 -7.97
C ALA A 461 -7.09 -22.42 -9.09
N VAL A 462 -7.49 -22.23 -10.36
CA VAL A 462 -6.74 -22.71 -11.53
C VAL A 462 -5.40 -22.00 -11.66
N ILE A 463 -5.37 -20.66 -11.55
CA ILE A 463 -4.13 -19.88 -11.63
C ILE A 463 -3.18 -20.29 -10.50
N THR A 464 -3.68 -20.42 -9.27
CA THR A 464 -2.88 -20.85 -8.11
C THR A 464 -2.22 -22.19 -8.37
N TYR A 465 -2.97 -23.16 -8.89
CA TYR A 465 -2.45 -24.50 -9.17
C TYR A 465 -1.47 -24.53 -10.34
N VAL A 466 -1.77 -23.84 -11.44
CA VAL A 466 -0.94 -23.86 -12.66
C VAL A 466 0.35 -23.06 -12.49
N ALA A 467 0.28 -21.92 -11.79
CA ALA A 467 1.43 -21.03 -11.59
C ALA A 467 2.24 -21.35 -10.31
N ASP A 468 1.88 -22.42 -9.60
CA ASP A 468 2.50 -22.87 -8.34
C ASP A 468 2.57 -21.77 -7.27
N TYR A 469 1.46 -21.03 -7.10
CA TYR A 469 1.34 -20.01 -6.06
C TYR A 469 0.81 -20.58 -4.76
N TYR A 470 1.12 -19.90 -3.66
CA TYR A 470 0.45 -20.20 -2.40
C TYR A 470 -0.99 -19.67 -2.41
N PRO A 471 -1.94 -20.41 -1.79
CA PRO A 471 -3.34 -19.99 -1.72
C PRO A 471 -3.56 -18.65 -1.00
N ILE A 472 -2.60 -18.23 -0.19
CA ILE A 472 -2.60 -16.96 0.54
C ILE A 472 -1.26 -16.27 0.28
N PHE A 473 -1.32 -14.97 0.02
CA PHE A 473 -0.13 -14.13 -0.05
C PHE A 473 0.31 -13.74 1.36
N ILE A 474 1.48 -14.24 1.76
CA ILE A 474 2.16 -13.93 3.01
C ILE A 474 3.52 -13.36 2.63
N PRO A 475 3.75 -12.04 2.80
CA PRO A 475 5.00 -11.45 2.41
C PRO A 475 6.13 -11.83 3.38
N SER A 476 7.27 -12.26 2.84
CA SER A 476 8.47 -12.48 3.64
C SER A 476 9.06 -11.16 4.15
N PRO A 477 9.90 -11.20 5.21
CA PRO A 477 10.65 -10.02 5.65
C PRO A 477 11.46 -9.40 4.52
N GLN A 478 12.14 -10.24 3.71
CA GLN A 478 12.95 -9.76 2.59
C GLN A 478 12.10 -9.13 1.48
N THR A 479 10.95 -9.71 1.12
CA THR A 479 10.06 -9.11 0.11
C THR A 479 9.53 -7.76 0.57
N GLN A 480 9.20 -7.60 1.86
CA GLN A 480 8.79 -6.30 2.41
C GLN A 480 9.93 -5.27 2.37
N LYS A 481 11.15 -5.71 2.68
CA LYS A 481 12.36 -4.89 2.64
C LYS A 481 12.72 -4.43 1.22
N ASP A 482 12.54 -5.30 0.24
CA ASP A 482 12.72 -4.99 -1.18
C ASP A 482 11.50 -4.27 -1.80
N SER A 483 10.57 -3.76 -0.98
CA SER A 483 9.35 -3.06 -1.41
C SER A 483 8.55 -3.83 -2.48
N PHE A 484 8.52 -5.17 -2.37
CA PHE A 484 7.83 -6.09 -3.27
C PHE A 484 8.34 -6.14 -4.72
N ILE A 485 9.55 -5.63 -4.99
CA ILE A 485 10.17 -5.63 -6.32
C ILE A 485 10.53 -7.06 -6.75
N GLY A 486 10.13 -7.44 -7.97
CA GLY A 486 10.37 -8.77 -8.53
C GLY A 486 9.57 -9.91 -7.88
N ASP A 487 8.66 -9.61 -6.95
CA ASP A 487 7.80 -10.64 -6.34
C ASP A 487 6.61 -10.97 -7.24
N ARG A 488 6.65 -12.17 -7.84
CA ARG A 488 5.61 -12.64 -8.77
C ARG A 488 4.28 -12.88 -8.07
N GLN A 489 4.26 -13.37 -6.84
CA GLN A 489 3.01 -13.64 -6.14
C GLN A 489 2.30 -12.34 -5.75
N PHE A 490 3.04 -11.31 -5.37
CA PHE A 490 2.49 -9.98 -5.15
C PHE A 490 1.91 -9.39 -6.45
N THR A 491 2.69 -9.47 -7.53
CA THR A 491 2.37 -8.81 -8.81
C THR A 491 1.26 -9.52 -9.59
N GLU A 492 1.38 -10.83 -9.79
CA GLU A 492 0.47 -11.60 -10.65
C GLU A 492 -0.75 -12.11 -9.87
N PHE A 493 -0.59 -12.40 -8.57
CA PHE A 493 -1.66 -12.99 -7.74
C PHE A 493 -2.36 -11.97 -6.85
N TYR A 494 -1.64 -11.29 -5.94
CA TYR A 494 -2.26 -10.46 -4.91
C TYR A 494 -2.89 -9.16 -5.45
N THR A 495 -2.14 -8.40 -6.27
CA THR A 495 -2.59 -7.09 -6.77
C THR A 495 -3.51 -7.18 -7.99
N SER A 496 -3.64 -8.37 -8.57
CA SER A 496 -4.39 -8.56 -9.81
C SER A 496 -5.90 -8.38 -9.64
N SER A 497 -6.54 -7.69 -10.59
CA SER A 497 -7.98 -7.43 -10.55
C SER A 497 -8.82 -8.71 -10.75
N HIS A 498 -8.38 -9.63 -11.61
CA HIS A 498 -9.13 -10.85 -11.90
C HIS A 498 -9.11 -11.84 -10.73
N MET A 499 -8.08 -11.78 -9.89
CA MET A 499 -7.95 -12.60 -8.68
C MET A 499 -8.90 -12.12 -7.58
N ASN A 500 -9.15 -10.81 -7.50
CA ASN A 500 -9.97 -10.19 -6.46
C ASN A 500 -11.45 -9.99 -6.87
N PHE A 501 -11.77 -10.11 -8.16
CA PHE A 501 -13.12 -9.83 -8.68
C PHE A 501 -14.21 -10.73 -8.05
N GLY A 502 -13.90 -11.99 -7.73
CA GLY A 502 -14.86 -12.90 -7.10
C GLY A 502 -15.43 -12.34 -5.79
N ALA A 503 -14.57 -11.77 -4.93
CA ALA A 503 -15.00 -11.14 -3.70
C ALA A 503 -15.82 -9.87 -3.93
N TYR A 504 -15.42 -9.03 -4.89
CA TYR A 504 -16.23 -7.88 -5.30
C TYR A 504 -17.64 -8.30 -5.74
N PHE A 505 -17.72 -9.36 -6.54
CA PHE A 505 -18.97 -9.87 -7.06
C PHE A 505 -19.85 -10.52 -5.98
N CYS A 506 -19.26 -11.12 -4.94
CA CYS A 506 -20.01 -11.52 -3.75
C CYS A 506 -20.76 -10.33 -3.11
N GLY A 507 -20.15 -9.14 -3.10
CA GLY A 507 -20.81 -7.89 -2.69
C GLY A 507 -22.01 -7.52 -3.57
N VAL A 508 -21.86 -7.67 -4.89
CA VAL A 508 -22.94 -7.45 -5.87
C VAL A 508 -24.12 -8.39 -5.60
N LEU A 509 -23.85 -9.68 -5.41
CA LEU A 509 -24.87 -10.68 -5.09
C LEU A 509 -25.54 -10.41 -3.74
N ALA A 510 -24.77 -10.04 -2.73
CA ALA A 510 -25.30 -9.69 -1.41
C ALA A 510 -26.31 -8.53 -1.50
N ALA A 511 -26.05 -7.53 -2.34
CA ALA A 511 -26.97 -6.41 -2.56
C ALA A 511 -28.25 -6.83 -3.30
N LEU A 512 -28.15 -7.69 -4.31
CA LEU A 512 -29.32 -8.24 -5.01
C LEU A 512 -30.22 -9.06 -4.07
N VAL A 513 -29.60 -9.89 -3.23
CA VAL A 513 -30.31 -10.68 -2.21
C VAL A 513 -30.96 -9.77 -1.16
N TYR A 514 -30.23 -8.77 -0.66
CA TYR A 514 -30.76 -7.77 0.26
C TYR A 514 -31.96 -7.02 -0.34
N ASP A 515 -31.89 -6.64 -1.62
CA ASP A 515 -32.96 -5.95 -2.30
C ASP A 515 -34.23 -6.79 -2.45
N GLU A 516 -34.08 -8.06 -2.85
CA GLU A 516 -35.19 -9.00 -2.96
C GLU A 516 -35.84 -9.25 -1.59
N LEU A 517 -35.04 -9.49 -0.56
CA LEU A 517 -35.52 -9.72 0.80
C LEU A 517 -36.23 -8.49 1.38
N SER A 518 -35.70 -7.30 1.13
CA SER A 518 -36.29 -6.03 1.55
C SER A 518 -37.61 -5.77 0.82
N SER A 519 -37.68 -6.06 -0.48
CA SER A 519 -38.92 -5.93 -1.25
C SER A 519 -40.03 -6.88 -0.75
N ARG A 520 -39.67 -8.11 -0.35
CA ARG A 520 -40.59 -9.12 0.18
C ARG A 520 -40.87 -8.98 1.68
N GLN A 521 -40.22 -8.05 2.37
CA GLN A 521 -40.30 -7.88 3.84
C GLN A 521 -40.04 -9.19 4.61
N TYR A 522 -39.12 -10.00 4.11
CA TYR A 522 -38.86 -11.34 4.66
C TYR A 522 -38.06 -11.28 5.96
N LYS A 523 -38.59 -11.86 7.04
CA LYS A 523 -37.95 -11.81 8.37
C LYS A 523 -36.94 -12.95 8.56
N LEU A 524 -35.74 -12.78 8.03
CA LEU A 524 -34.62 -13.74 8.17
C LEU A 524 -34.32 -14.13 9.63
N ARG A 525 -34.51 -13.20 10.58
CA ARG A 525 -34.27 -13.44 12.01
C ARG A 525 -35.11 -14.57 12.58
N GLU A 526 -36.28 -14.86 12.01
CA GLU A 526 -37.20 -15.89 12.49
C GLU A 526 -36.81 -17.30 11.97
N LEU A 527 -35.91 -17.41 10.99
CA LEU A 527 -35.42 -18.68 10.49
C LEU A 527 -34.36 -19.28 11.42
N ARG A 528 -34.64 -20.46 11.98
CA ARG A 528 -33.66 -21.23 12.78
C ARG A 528 -32.38 -21.56 12.02
N SER A 529 -32.48 -21.89 10.73
CA SER A 529 -31.31 -22.17 9.89
C SER A 529 -30.39 -20.95 9.75
N PHE A 530 -30.96 -19.75 9.60
CA PHE A 530 -30.20 -18.51 9.55
C PHE A 530 -29.56 -18.18 10.90
N GLN A 531 -30.27 -18.40 12.01
CA GLN A 531 -29.70 -18.22 13.34
C GLN A 531 -28.51 -19.15 13.58
N ILE A 532 -28.63 -20.44 13.24
CA ILE A 532 -27.55 -21.42 13.37
C ILE A 532 -26.35 -21.00 12.52
N PHE A 533 -26.58 -20.63 11.26
CA PHE A 533 -25.52 -20.16 10.36
C PHE A 533 -24.85 -18.88 10.89
N TRP A 534 -25.63 -17.91 11.36
CA TRP A 534 -25.12 -16.67 11.94
C TRP A 534 -24.24 -16.91 13.18
N PHE A 535 -24.68 -17.77 14.10
CA PHE A 535 -23.88 -18.12 15.28
C PHE A 535 -22.63 -18.92 14.92
N SER A 536 -22.65 -19.72 13.84
CA SER A 536 -21.46 -20.43 13.36
C SER A 536 -20.40 -19.52 12.71
N LEU A 537 -20.79 -18.29 12.31
CA LEU A 537 -19.88 -17.30 11.71
C LEU A 537 -19.15 -16.43 12.75
N ILE A 538 -19.56 -16.47 14.02
CA ILE A 538 -18.85 -15.78 15.10
C ILE A 538 -17.75 -16.75 15.55
N PRO A 539 -16.45 -16.40 15.39
CA PRO A 539 -15.37 -17.20 15.94
C PRO A 539 -15.58 -17.34 17.45
N ALA A 540 -15.68 -18.58 17.94
CA ALA A 540 -15.88 -18.90 19.35
C ALA A 540 -14.62 -18.65 20.19
#